data_AF-A0AAQ4CRQ0-F1
#
_entry.id   AF-A0AAQ4CRQ0-F1
#
_cell.length_a   1.000
_cell.length_b   1.000
_cell.length_c   1.000
_cell.angle_alpha   90.00
_cell.angle_beta   90.00
_cell.angle_gamma   90.00
#
_symmetry.space_group_name_H-M   'P 1'
#
loop_
_entity.id
_entity.type
_entity.pdbx_description
1 polymer ?
#
loop_
_entity_poly.entity_id
_entity_poly.type
_entity_poly.pdbx_seq_one_letter_code
_entity_poly.pdbx_strand_id
1 'polypeptide(L)'
;MAKIVARGSLICPVCKCSLQRLILLGSGKLLKISEVSRKVPLTIYNGLKYYFCCEDCRERFLKNPEYYINESKNVVVCPVCFAERDRGNAIKIEYQSLEVYTCGCPHCEEAFLNDPASFLETIEE
;
A
#
# COMPACT_ATOMS: atom_id res chain seq x y z
N MET A 1 18.21 -3.23 9.00
CA MET A 1 17.54 -4.55 9.15
C MET A 1 16.55 -4.67 8.00
N ALA A 2 16.50 -5.81 7.33
CA ALA A 2 15.53 -6.00 6.26
C ALA A 2 14.12 -6.22 6.83
N LYS A 3 13.10 -5.59 6.24
CA LYS A 3 11.69 -5.69 6.64
C LYS A 3 10.87 -6.33 5.53
N ILE A 4 9.99 -7.25 5.90
CA ILE A 4 9.03 -7.85 4.96
C ILE A 4 7.77 -6.99 4.93
N VAL A 5 7.29 -6.68 3.73
CA VAL A 5 6.07 -5.90 3.52
C VAL A 5 5.22 -6.55 2.43
N ALA A 6 3.89 -6.41 2.56
CA ALA A 6 2.97 -6.83 1.52
C ALA A 6 3.09 -5.92 0.30
N ARG A 7 3.05 -6.50 -0.90
CA ARG A 7 3.04 -5.77 -2.16
C ARG A 7 1.84 -4.84 -2.24
N GLY A 8 2.02 -3.65 -2.83
CA GLY A 8 0.94 -2.68 -2.99
C GLY A 8 0.58 -1.89 -1.72
N SER A 9 1.37 -2.01 -0.65
CA SER A 9 1.17 -1.35 0.65
C SER A 9 1.37 0.18 0.65
N LEU A 10 1.92 0.77 -0.42
CA LEU A 10 2.00 2.22 -0.53
C LEU A 10 0.64 2.80 -0.91
N ILE A 11 0.06 3.54 0.04
CA ILE A 11 -1.25 4.17 -0.07
C ILE A 11 -1.06 5.67 0.03
N CYS A 12 -1.70 6.43 -0.87
CA CYS A 12 -1.76 7.88 -0.72
C CYS A 12 -2.75 8.25 0.40
N PRO A 13 -2.33 8.97 1.45
CA PRO A 13 -3.21 9.31 2.59
C PRO A 13 -4.41 10.18 2.22
N VAL A 14 -4.34 10.90 1.09
CA VAL A 14 -5.36 11.86 0.67
C VAL A 14 -6.48 11.22 -0.14
N CYS A 15 -6.13 10.48 -1.20
CA CYS A 15 -7.12 9.77 -2.04
C CYS A 15 -7.44 8.36 -1.52
N LYS A 16 -6.64 7.82 -0.60
CA LYS A 16 -6.70 6.43 -0.11
C LYS A 16 -6.44 5.39 -1.21
N CYS A 17 -5.84 5.79 -2.32
CA CYS A 17 -5.60 4.96 -3.50
C CYS A 17 -4.25 4.23 -3.44
N SER A 18 -4.21 2.99 -3.96
CA SER A 18 -3.00 2.17 -4.06
C SER A 18 -2.08 2.70 -5.15
N LEU A 19 -0.86 3.07 -4.77
CA LEU A 19 0.12 3.60 -5.73
C LEU A 19 0.56 2.53 -6.74
N GLN A 20 0.62 1.27 -6.32
CA GLN A 20 0.91 0.14 -7.22
C GLN A 20 -0.17 -0.03 -8.29
N ARG A 21 -1.44 0.12 -7.91
CA ARG A 21 -2.57 0.03 -8.85
C ARG A 21 -2.51 1.11 -9.91
N LEU A 22 -2.26 2.35 -9.52
CA LEU A 22 -2.18 3.47 -10.47
C LEU A 22 -1.02 3.32 -11.46
N ILE A 23 0.15 2.91 -10.97
CA ILE A 23 1.31 2.64 -11.83
C ILE A 23 1.01 1.49 -12.80
N LEU A 24 0.36 0.43 -12.32
CA LEU A 24 -0.02 -0.70 -13.17
C LEU A 24 -0.97 -0.25 -14.29
N LEU A 25 -1.97 0.60 -13.98
CA LEU A 25 -2.90 1.12 -14.98
C LEU A 25 -2.22 2.04 -16.01
N GLY A 26 -1.26 2.86 -15.59
CA GLY A 26 -0.56 3.79 -16.49
C GLY A 26 0.58 3.17 -17.31
N SER A 27 1.27 2.16 -16.76
CA SER A 27 2.49 1.59 -17.37
C SER A 27 2.37 0.13 -17.80
N GLY A 28 1.31 -0.57 -17.40
CA GLY A 28 1.15 -2.02 -17.57
C GLY A 28 2.16 -2.85 -16.77
N LYS A 29 2.97 -2.22 -15.90
CA LYS A 29 4.06 -2.88 -15.19
C LYS A 29 3.79 -2.98 -13.71
N LEU A 30 4.01 -4.19 -13.21
CA LEU A 30 4.11 -4.47 -11.80
C LEU A 30 5.52 -4.11 -11.34
N LEU A 31 5.65 -3.19 -10.38
CA LEU A 31 6.93 -2.72 -9.87
C LEU A 31 7.18 -3.27 -8.46
N LYS A 32 8.43 -3.12 -7.99
CA LYS A 32 8.76 -3.25 -6.58
C LYS A 32 8.38 -1.98 -5.82
N ILE A 33 8.10 -2.09 -4.52
CA ILE A 33 7.80 -0.96 -3.63
C ILE A 33 8.90 0.11 -3.68
N SER A 34 10.18 -0.30 -3.76
CA SER A 34 11.32 0.62 -3.86
C SER A 34 11.40 1.37 -5.20
N GLU A 35 10.77 0.86 -6.26
CA GLU A 35 10.63 1.56 -7.53
C GLU A 35 9.42 2.48 -7.52
N VAL A 36 8.30 2.03 -6.93
CA VAL A 36 7.11 2.86 -6.72
C VAL A 36 7.48 4.10 -5.91
N SER A 37 8.17 3.95 -4.78
CA SER A 37 8.54 5.04 -3.88
C SER A 37 9.41 6.12 -4.53
N ARG A 38 10.19 5.77 -5.58
CA ARG A 38 11.02 6.70 -6.36
C ARG A 38 10.28 7.40 -7.49
N LYS A 39 9.10 6.91 -7.87
CA LYS A 39 8.32 7.40 -9.02
C LYS A 39 7.17 8.32 -8.61
N VAL A 40 6.92 8.48 -7.32
CA VAL A 40 5.76 9.18 -6.78
C VAL A 40 6.19 10.35 -5.91
N PRO A 41 5.41 11.44 -5.83
CA PRO A 41 5.68 12.51 -4.87
C PRO A 41 5.73 11.98 -3.44
N LEU A 42 6.59 12.57 -2.61
CA LEU A 42 6.73 12.21 -1.21
C LEU A 42 6.95 13.43 -0.31
N THR A 43 6.67 13.27 0.97
CA THR A 43 7.06 14.21 2.01
C THR A 43 7.47 13.46 3.27
N ILE A 44 8.26 14.11 4.13
CA ILE A 44 8.58 13.62 5.46
C ILE A 44 7.78 14.44 6.46
N TYR A 45 7.02 13.77 7.31
CA TYR A 45 6.26 14.38 8.41
C TYR A 45 6.47 13.54 9.67
N ASN A 46 6.88 14.18 10.77
CA ASN A 46 7.21 13.52 12.05
C ASN A 46 8.19 12.33 11.88
N GLY A 47 9.19 12.47 11.01
CA GLY A 47 10.18 11.43 10.74
C GLY A 47 9.69 10.26 9.86
N LEU A 48 8.43 10.27 9.44
CA LEU A 48 7.84 9.24 8.58
C LEU A 48 7.71 9.74 7.14
N LYS A 49 8.02 8.85 6.18
CA LYS A 49 7.83 9.11 4.74
C LYS A 49 6.37 8.83 4.36
N TYR A 50 5.73 9.80 3.74
CA TYR A 50 4.41 9.67 3.13
C TYR A 50 4.53 9.82 1.62
N TYR A 51 3.86 8.94 0.88
CA TYR A 51 3.89 8.89 -0.57
C TYR A 51 2.51 9.26 -1.14
N PHE A 52 2.47 9.93 -2.29
CA PHE A 52 1.25 10.49 -2.85
C PHE A 52 1.06 10.08 -4.29
N CYS A 53 -0.19 9.97 -4.75
CA CYS A 53 -0.47 9.63 -6.15
C CYS A 53 -0.16 10.78 -7.12
N CYS A 54 -0.18 12.03 -6.65
CA CYS A 54 0.10 13.23 -7.42
C CYS A 54 0.53 14.37 -6.49
N GLU A 55 1.02 15.46 -7.09
CA GLU A 55 1.50 16.65 -6.35
C GLU A 55 0.35 17.35 -5.60
N ASP A 56 -0.84 17.43 -6.19
CA ASP A 56 -2.01 18.03 -5.53
C ASP A 56 -2.36 17.32 -4.22
N CYS A 57 -2.22 15.98 -4.18
CA CYS A 57 -2.41 15.22 -2.94
C CYS A 57 -1.32 15.55 -1.90
N ARG A 58 -0.06 15.71 -2.32
CA ARG A 58 1.01 16.14 -1.42
C ARG A 58 0.73 17.53 -0.85
N GLU A 59 0.34 18.49 -1.67
CA GLU A 59 0.01 19.85 -1.22
C GLU A 59 -1.18 19.88 -0.26
N ARG A 60 -2.25 19.11 -0.55
CA ARG A 60 -3.39 18.97 0.35
C ARG A 60 -3.01 18.36 1.69
N PHE A 61 -2.17 17.33 1.66
CA PHE A 61 -1.65 16.71 2.87
C PHE A 61 -0.90 17.72 3.75
N LEU A 62 0.00 18.52 3.16
CA LEU A 62 0.79 19.50 3.90
C LEU A 62 -0.05 20.58 4.60
N LYS A 63 -1.27 20.87 4.11
CA LYS A 63 -2.21 21.80 4.75
C LYS A 63 -2.86 21.24 6.02
N ASN A 64 -3.05 19.92 6.10
CA ASN A 64 -3.65 19.27 7.26
C ASN A 64 -3.20 17.78 7.40
N PRO A 65 -1.94 17.52 7.78
CA PRO A 65 -1.38 16.16 7.76
C PRO A 65 -2.13 15.20 8.67
N GLU A 66 -2.41 15.63 9.91
CA GLU A 66 -3.03 14.78 10.93
C GLU A 66 -4.41 14.26 10.53
N TYR A 67 -5.21 15.11 9.87
CA TYR A 67 -6.50 14.71 9.33
C TYR A 67 -6.35 13.55 8.33
N TYR A 68 -5.48 13.68 7.33
CA TYR A 68 -5.31 12.64 6.31
C TYR A 68 -4.63 11.38 6.85
N ILE A 69 -3.71 11.50 7.82
CA ILE A 69 -3.14 10.36 8.53
C ILE A 69 -4.24 9.58 9.25
N ASN A 70 -5.11 10.28 9.99
CA ASN A 70 -6.21 9.65 10.72
C ASN A 70 -7.25 9.01 9.80
N GLU A 71 -7.56 9.64 8.68
CA GLU A 71 -8.51 9.15 7.68
C GLU A 71 -8.00 7.94 6.88
N SER A 72 -6.68 7.78 6.78
CA SER A 72 -6.05 6.74 5.95
C SER A 72 -5.60 5.51 6.76
N LYS A 73 -5.53 5.59 8.09
CA LYS A 73 -5.01 4.52 8.97
C LYS A 73 -5.74 3.17 8.86
N ASN A 74 -7.02 3.21 8.50
CA ASN A 74 -7.86 2.01 8.36
C ASN A 74 -7.85 1.46 6.93
N VAL A 75 -7.16 2.10 5.99
CA VAL A 75 -7.11 1.62 4.62
C VAL A 75 -6.01 0.59 4.47
N VAL A 76 -6.34 -0.55 3.89
CA VAL A 76 -5.42 -1.64 3.57
C VAL A 76 -5.54 -1.97 2.08
N VAL A 77 -4.49 -2.55 1.52
CA VAL A 77 -4.45 -2.94 0.10
C VAL A 77 -4.24 -4.43 0.00
N CYS A 78 -5.09 -5.08 -0.78
CA CYS A 78 -4.91 -6.48 -1.12
C CYS A 78 -3.65 -6.66 -1.97
N PRO A 79 -2.67 -7.48 -1.55
CA PRO A 79 -1.41 -7.61 -2.29
C PRO A 79 -1.54 -8.40 -3.60
N VAL A 80 -2.65 -9.12 -3.78
CA VAL A 80 -2.93 -9.91 -4.98
C VAL A 80 -3.50 -9.05 -6.10
N CYS A 81 -4.52 -8.23 -5.81
CA CYS A 81 -5.25 -7.46 -6.82
C CYS A 81 -5.11 -5.93 -6.68
N PHE A 82 -4.38 -5.46 -5.67
CA PHE A 82 -4.20 -4.04 -5.34
C PHE A 82 -5.48 -3.28 -5.03
N ALA A 83 -6.57 -3.99 -4.71
CA ALA A 83 -7.81 -3.38 -4.26
C ALA A 83 -7.66 -2.80 -2.86
N GLU A 84 -8.10 -1.56 -2.72
CA GLU A 84 -8.21 -0.83 -1.48
C GLU A 84 -9.44 -1.30 -0.69
N ARG A 85 -9.27 -1.49 0.62
CA ARG A 85 -10.33 -1.88 1.55
C ARG A 85 -10.20 -1.12 2.86
N ASP A 86 -11.33 -0.91 3.51
CA ASP A 86 -11.31 -0.64 4.96
C ASP A 86 -10.91 -1.91 5.70
N ARG A 87 -10.07 -1.76 6.74
CA ARG A 87 -9.51 -2.85 7.53
C ARG A 87 -10.61 -3.72 8.16
N GLY A 88 -11.74 -3.13 8.56
CA GLY A 88 -12.87 -3.87 9.13
C GLY A 88 -13.62 -4.73 8.11
N ASN A 89 -13.44 -4.45 6.82
CA ASN A 89 -14.07 -5.16 5.70
C ASN A 89 -13.07 -6.00 4.90
N ALA A 90 -11.82 -6.12 5.36
CA ALA A 90 -10.78 -6.93 4.73
C ALA A 90 -10.61 -8.25 5.50
N ILE A 91 -10.17 -9.30 4.80
CA ILE A 91 -9.80 -10.55 5.44
C ILE A 91 -8.35 -10.46 5.89
N LYS A 92 -8.12 -10.61 7.20
CA LYS A 92 -6.79 -10.63 7.81
C LYS A 92 -6.22 -12.06 7.71
N ILE A 93 -5.02 -12.18 7.17
CA ILE A 93 -4.20 -13.39 7.15
C ILE A 93 -2.92 -13.10 7.92
N GLU A 94 -2.61 -13.91 8.93
CA GLU A 94 -1.35 -13.85 9.64
C GLU A 94 -0.33 -14.75 8.94
N TYR A 95 0.76 -14.15 8.44
CA TYR A 95 1.81 -14.88 7.73
C TYR A 95 3.19 -14.47 8.25
N GLN A 96 3.90 -15.43 8.85
CA GLN A 96 5.16 -15.17 9.58
C GLN A 96 4.91 -14.12 10.68
N SER A 97 5.64 -12.99 10.65
CA SER A 97 5.44 -11.86 11.57
C SER A 97 4.70 -10.69 10.91
N LEU A 98 3.98 -10.93 9.81
CA LEU A 98 3.27 -9.91 9.02
C LEU A 98 1.76 -10.12 9.07
N GLU A 99 1.03 -9.03 9.27
CA GLU A 99 -0.42 -8.98 9.05
C GLU A 99 -0.71 -8.61 7.59
N VAL A 100 -1.26 -9.56 6.84
CA VAL A 100 -1.66 -9.35 5.45
C VAL A 100 -3.17 -9.20 5.38
N TYR A 101 -3.64 -8.24 4.58
CA TYR A 101 -5.07 -8.01 4.38
C TYR A 101 -5.43 -8.25 2.93
N THR A 102 -6.39 -9.14 2.66
CA THR A 102 -6.90 -9.41 1.31
C THR A 102 -8.27 -8.76 1.09
N CYS A 103 -8.69 -8.66 -0.17
CA CYS A 103 -9.89 -7.91 -0.54
C CYS A 103 -11.22 -8.58 -0.16
N GLY A 104 -11.17 -9.81 0.37
CA GLY A 104 -12.33 -10.63 0.75
C GLY A 104 -12.95 -11.46 -0.37
N CYS A 105 -12.31 -11.54 -1.55
CA CYS A 105 -12.75 -12.47 -2.59
C CYS A 105 -12.03 -13.81 -2.44
N PRO A 106 -12.71 -14.96 -2.64
CA PRO A 106 -12.11 -16.29 -2.48
C PRO A 106 -10.85 -16.47 -3.32
N HIS A 107 -10.84 -15.91 -4.54
CA HIS A 107 -9.70 -16.01 -5.44
C HIS A 107 -8.43 -15.37 -4.87
N CYS A 108 -8.52 -14.17 -4.29
CA CYS A 108 -7.33 -13.49 -3.76
C CYS A 108 -6.80 -14.16 -2.49
N GLU A 109 -7.69 -14.70 -1.67
CA GLU A 109 -7.31 -15.45 -0.48
C GLU A 109 -6.59 -16.75 -0.87
N GLU A 110 -7.18 -17.53 -1.76
CA GLU A 110 -6.58 -18.78 -2.26
C GLU A 110 -5.24 -18.52 -2.96
N ALA A 111 -5.18 -17.51 -3.84
CA ALA A 111 -3.95 -17.15 -4.53
C ALA A 111 -2.83 -16.78 -3.55
N PHE A 112 -3.14 -15.99 -2.52
CA PHE A 112 -2.16 -15.64 -1.50
C PHE A 112 -1.69 -16.85 -0.71
N LEU A 113 -2.60 -17.73 -0.28
CA LEU A 113 -2.25 -18.91 0.51
C LEU A 113 -1.41 -19.94 -0.27
N ASN A 114 -1.66 -20.06 -1.57
CA ASN A 114 -0.91 -20.97 -2.45
C ASN A 114 0.54 -20.53 -2.67
N ASP A 115 0.78 -19.22 -2.82
CA ASP A 115 2.13 -18.69 -2.99
C ASP A 115 2.31 -17.29 -2.34
N PRO A 116 2.42 -17.22 -1.00
CA PRO A 116 2.56 -15.96 -0.30
C PRO A 116 3.78 -15.16 -0.74
N ALA A 117 4.90 -15.85 -1.01
CA ALA A 117 6.18 -15.22 -1.31
C ALA A 117 6.12 -14.34 -2.58
N SER A 118 5.32 -14.72 -3.58
CA SER A 118 5.10 -13.93 -4.80
C SER A 118 4.39 -12.59 -4.58
N PHE A 119 3.72 -12.42 -3.43
CA PHE A 119 2.97 -11.22 -3.07
C PHE A 119 3.64 -10.40 -1.95
N LEU A 120 4.82 -10.83 -1.51
CA LEU A 120 5.59 -10.18 -0.45
C LEU A 120 6.91 -9.65 -1.00
N GLU A 121 7.36 -8.54 -0.43
CA GLU A 121 8.64 -7.93 -0.77
C GLU A 121 9.48 -7.72 0.49
N THR A 122 10.78 -7.97 0.36
CA THR A 122 11.76 -7.59 1.38
C THR A 122 12.36 -6.24 1.00
N ILE A 123 12.29 -5.27 1.90
CA ILE A 123 12.85 -3.94 1.71
C ILE A 123 13.93 -3.66 2.77
N GLU A 124 14.97 -2.94 2.36
CA GLU A 124 15.96 -2.36 3.26
C GLU A 124 15.53 -0.91 3.53
N GLU A 125 15.30 -0.57 4.81
CA GLU A 125 14.98 0.80 5.26
C GLU A 125 16.23 1.63 5.53
#